data_AF-A0A9W4ECF2-F1
#
_entry.id   AF-A0A9W4ECF2-F1
#
_cell.length_a   1.000
_cell.length_b   1.000
_cell.length_c   1.000
_cell.angle_alpha   90.00
_cell.angle_beta   90.00
_cell.angle_gamma   90.00
#
_symmetry.space_group_name_H-M   'P 1'
#
loop_
_entity.id
_entity.type
_entity.pdbx_description
1 polymer ?
#
loop_
_entity_poly.entity_id
_entity_poly.type
_entity_poly.pdbx_seq_one_letter_code
_entity_poly.pdbx_strand_id
1 'polypeptide(L)'
;MSSPPAPPGAAVARLREQVSDLHQELVRYNLVVWTAGNVSARVPGADLFVIKPSGVDYEQLTPANMIVCDLDGAVVEGGGLSPSSDTAAHAYVYRNMPEVGGVVHTHSTYACAWAARGEAVPCVLTAMADEFGAEIPVGPFALIGDDSIGRGIVGTLKGHRSPAVLMRNHGVFTVGKDARAAVKAAVMCEDVARTVHISRQLGDPLPIADADIDRLYDRYQNVYGQPPATERPADRPATDREATA
;
A
#
# COMPACT_ATOMS: atom_id res chain seq x y z
N MET A 1 -24.54 -6.24 -10.14
CA MET A 1 -24.62 -7.52 -9.41
C MET A 1 -23.20 -8.02 -9.24
N SER A 2 -22.66 -8.02 -8.02
CA SER A 2 -21.31 -8.53 -7.76
C SER A 2 -21.32 -10.05 -7.90
N SER A 3 -20.37 -10.61 -8.63
CA SER A 3 -20.18 -12.06 -8.70
C SER A 3 -20.03 -12.64 -7.28
N PRO A 4 -20.55 -13.86 -7.01
CA PRO A 4 -20.37 -14.51 -5.72
C PRO A 4 -18.88 -14.64 -5.38
N PRO A 5 -18.50 -14.55 -4.10
CA PRO A 5 -17.12 -14.70 -3.70
C PRO A 5 -16.61 -16.07 -4.15
N ALA A 6 -15.43 -16.09 -4.76
CA ALA A 6 -14.80 -17.34 -5.16
C ALA A 6 -14.56 -18.23 -3.93
N PRO A 7 -14.61 -19.57 -4.07
CA PRO A 7 -14.23 -20.45 -2.97
C PRO A 7 -12.81 -20.12 -2.50
N PRO A 8 -12.50 -20.26 -1.20
CA PRO A 8 -11.24 -19.79 -0.61
C PRO A 8 -9.98 -20.22 -1.39
N GLY A 9 -9.92 -21.47 -1.88
CA GLY A 9 -8.78 -21.96 -2.66
C GLY A 9 -8.55 -21.22 -3.99
N ALA A 10 -9.61 -20.86 -4.71
CA ALA A 10 -9.48 -20.10 -5.96
C ALA A 10 -9.11 -18.64 -5.71
N ALA A 11 -9.57 -18.06 -4.59
CA ALA A 11 -9.15 -16.72 -4.16
C ALA A 11 -7.68 -16.69 -3.76
N VAL A 12 -7.22 -17.68 -2.98
CA VAL A 12 -5.82 -17.85 -2.59
C VAL A 12 -4.92 -17.97 -3.82
N ALA A 13 -5.26 -18.81 -4.80
CA ALA A 13 -4.44 -18.98 -6.01
C ALA A 13 -4.23 -17.64 -6.76
N ARG A 14 -5.31 -16.87 -6.98
CA ARG A 14 -5.20 -15.54 -7.61
C ARG A 14 -4.40 -14.55 -6.78
N LEU A 15 -4.53 -14.58 -5.45
CA LEU A 15 -3.76 -13.70 -4.58
C LEU A 15 -2.29 -14.08 -4.56
N ARG A 16 -1.93 -15.36 -4.67
CA ARG A 16 -0.53 -15.79 -4.82
C ARG A 16 0.10 -15.21 -6.09
N GLU A 17 -0.62 -15.25 -7.21
CA GLU A 17 -0.20 -14.60 -8.46
C GLU A 17 -0.04 -13.09 -8.26
N GLN A 18 -1.10 -12.44 -7.78
CA GLN A 18 -1.10 -10.99 -7.58
C GLN A 18 -0.01 -10.50 -6.63
N VAL A 19 0.18 -11.17 -5.48
CA VAL A 19 1.21 -10.80 -4.51
C VAL A 19 2.59 -11.03 -5.10
N SER A 20 2.82 -12.13 -5.81
CA SER A 20 4.09 -12.38 -6.52
C SER A 20 4.42 -11.27 -7.51
N ASP A 21 3.46 -10.86 -8.35
CA ASP A 21 3.64 -9.80 -9.34
C ASP A 21 3.88 -8.43 -8.68
N LEU A 22 3.13 -8.12 -7.62
CA LEU A 22 3.26 -6.85 -6.91
C LEU A 22 4.60 -6.68 -6.19
N HIS A 23 5.28 -7.77 -5.82
CA HIS A 23 6.65 -7.68 -5.31
C HIS A 23 7.62 -7.15 -6.38
N GLN A 24 7.39 -7.43 -7.67
CA GLN A 24 8.22 -6.90 -8.76
C GLN A 24 8.03 -5.39 -8.93
N GLU A 25 6.87 -4.84 -8.56
CA GLU A 25 6.68 -3.39 -8.55
C GLU A 25 7.55 -2.72 -7.47
N LEU A 26 7.79 -3.37 -6.32
CA LEU A 26 8.73 -2.84 -5.31
C LEU A 26 10.15 -2.72 -5.87
N VAL A 27 10.59 -3.69 -6.67
CA VAL A 27 11.89 -3.67 -7.37
C VAL A 27 11.89 -2.57 -8.44
N ARG A 28 10.87 -2.54 -9.29
CA ARG A 28 10.72 -1.58 -10.39
C ARG A 28 10.82 -0.13 -9.92
N TYR A 29 10.23 0.18 -8.77
CA TYR A 29 10.23 1.51 -8.17
C TYR A 29 11.39 1.75 -7.18
N ASN A 30 12.37 0.84 -7.11
CA ASN A 30 13.55 0.92 -6.24
C ASN A 30 13.22 1.12 -4.75
N LEU A 31 12.18 0.44 -4.26
CA LEU A 31 11.74 0.56 -2.86
C LEU A 31 12.43 -0.44 -1.93
N VAL A 32 13.13 -1.44 -2.49
CA VAL A 32 13.70 -2.57 -1.77
C VAL A 32 15.12 -2.86 -2.26
N VAL A 33 15.93 -3.43 -1.37
CA VAL A 33 17.32 -3.82 -1.62
C VAL A 33 17.51 -5.23 -1.06
N TRP A 34 18.11 -6.14 -1.84
CA TRP A 34 18.18 -7.58 -1.52
C TRP A 34 16.78 -8.16 -1.23
N THR A 35 16.66 -8.98 -0.18
CA THR A 35 15.44 -9.70 0.17
C THR A 35 14.52 -8.90 1.10
N ALA A 36 14.85 -7.64 1.42
CA ALA A 36 14.06 -6.79 2.31
C ALA A 36 12.68 -6.45 1.71
N GLY A 37 11.78 -5.99 2.56
CA GLY A 37 10.42 -5.61 2.18
C GLY A 37 9.52 -6.79 1.81
N ASN A 38 8.22 -6.53 1.88
CA ASN A 38 7.20 -7.53 1.61
C ASN A 38 5.86 -6.88 1.26
N VAL A 39 5.07 -7.62 0.49
CA VAL A 39 3.67 -7.33 0.17
C VAL A 39 2.84 -8.49 0.73
N SER A 40 1.67 -8.16 1.27
CA SER A 40 0.66 -9.15 1.63
C SER A 40 -0.72 -8.72 1.16
N ALA A 41 -1.61 -9.70 0.98
CA ALA A 41 -2.99 -9.48 0.61
C ALA A 41 -3.93 -10.34 1.44
N ARG A 42 -4.99 -9.73 1.99
CA ARG A 42 -6.06 -10.45 2.69
C ARG A 42 -6.89 -11.28 1.72
N VAL A 43 -7.24 -12.50 2.09
CA VAL A 43 -8.15 -13.36 1.32
C VAL A 43 -9.60 -12.90 1.54
N PRO A 44 -10.33 -12.47 0.49
CA PRO A 44 -11.72 -12.05 0.64
C PRO A 44 -12.61 -13.18 1.18
N GLY A 45 -13.37 -12.91 2.24
CA GLY A 45 -14.32 -13.85 2.82
C GLY A 45 -13.70 -14.99 3.63
N ALA A 46 -12.40 -14.91 3.97
CA ALA A 46 -11.73 -15.86 4.85
C ALA A 46 -10.77 -15.15 5.80
N ASP A 47 -10.54 -15.72 6.97
CA ASP A 47 -9.56 -15.22 7.95
C ASP A 47 -8.13 -15.66 7.59
N LEU A 48 -7.73 -15.37 6.35
CA LEU A 48 -6.45 -15.73 5.77
C LEU A 48 -5.82 -14.53 5.06
N PHE A 49 -4.50 -14.54 4.91
CA PHE A 49 -3.77 -13.65 4.02
C PHE A 49 -2.61 -14.36 3.34
N VAL A 50 -2.19 -13.83 2.19
CA VAL A 50 -1.04 -14.30 1.41
C VAL A 50 0.13 -13.33 1.62
N ILE A 51 1.33 -13.85 1.85
CA ILE A 51 2.57 -13.07 2.05
C ILE A 51 3.78 -13.79 1.44
N LYS A 52 4.83 -13.02 1.11
CA LYS A 52 6.11 -13.55 0.64
C LYS A 52 6.82 -14.43 1.68
N PRO A 53 7.59 -15.45 1.25
CA PRO A 53 8.51 -16.19 2.11
C PRO A 53 9.72 -15.35 2.57
N SER A 54 10.22 -15.62 3.76
CA SER A 54 11.41 -14.93 4.30
C SER A 54 12.67 -15.29 3.54
N GLY A 55 13.54 -14.29 3.30
CA GLY A 55 14.90 -14.48 2.79
C GLY A 55 15.00 -14.98 1.35
N VAL A 56 13.91 -14.99 0.57
CA VAL A 56 13.93 -15.37 -0.85
C VAL A 56 14.16 -14.14 -1.73
N ASP A 57 15.07 -14.27 -2.69
CA ASP A 57 15.38 -13.25 -3.69
C ASP A 57 14.15 -12.94 -4.56
N TYR A 58 14.02 -11.68 -4.98
CA TYR A 58 12.84 -11.23 -5.74
C TYR A 58 12.69 -11.96 -7.09
N GLU A 59 13.80 -12.32 -7.73
CA GLU A 59 13.84 -13.08 -8.98
C GLU A 59 13.37 -14.55 -8.81
N GLN A 60 13.38 -15.05 -7.57
CA GLN A 60 12.95 -16.40 -7.22
C GLN A 60 11.53 -16.44 -6.65
N LEU A 61 10.89 -15.29 -6.45
CA LEU A 61 9.50 -15.24 -6.02
C LEU A 61 8.60 -15.79 -7.12
N THR A 62 7.77 -16.74 -6.74
CA THR A 62 6.79 -17.35 -7.64
C THR A 62 5.45 -17.46 -6.91
N PRO A 63 4.32 -17.53 -7.64
CA PRO A 63 3.03 -17.77 -7.00
C PRO A 63 3.06 -19.03 -6.12
N ALA A 64 3.80 -20.07 -6.52
CA ALA A 64 3.88 -21.35 -5.81
C ALA A 64 4.57 -21.26 -4.44
N ASN A 65 5.47 -20.29 -4.23
CA ASN A 65 6.21 -20.15 -2.96
C ASN A 65 5.66 -19.07 -2.03
N MET A 66 4.54 -18.43 -2.40
CA MET A 66 3.81 -17.53 -1.52
C MET A 66 3.15 -18.30 -0.36
N ILE A 67 3.27 -17.74 0.84
CA ILE A 67 2.80 -18.35 2.07
C ILE A 67 1.40 -17.85 2.39
N VAL A 68 0.53 -18.75 2.83
CA VAL A 68 -0.80 -18.45 3.35
C VAL A 68 -0.73 -18.56 4.86
N CYS A 69 -1.12 -17.49 5.54
CA CYS A 69 -1.23 -17.44 6.99
C CYS A 69 -2.68 -17.14 7.40
N ASP A 70 -3.06 -17.54 8.61
CA ASP A 70 -4.26 -17.01 9.25
C ASP A 70 -4.03 -15.60 9.80
N LEU A 71 -5.08 -14.94 10.30
CA LEU A 71 -4.96 -13.59 10.86
C LEU A 71 -4.22 -13.55 12.22
N ASP A 72 -3.83 -14.68 12.78
CA ASP A 72 -2.95 -14.77 13.94
C ASP A 72 -1.46 -14.86 13.55
N GLY A 73 -1.19 -15.01 12.24
CA GLY A 73 0.14 -15.12 11.68
C GLY A 73 0.68 -16.55 11.64
N ALA A 74 -0.15 -17.55 11.95
CA ALA A 74 0.24 -18.94 11.83
C ALA A 74 0.17 -19.40 10.37
N VAL A 75 1.16 -20.18 9.94
CA VAL A 75 1.23 -20.70 8.57
C VAL A 75 0.16 -21.77 8.37
N VAL A 76 -0.69 -21.57 7.38
CA VAL A 76 -1.72 -22.53 6.93
C VAL A 76 -1.21 -23.32 5.73
N GLU A 77 -0.54 -22.66 4.79
CA GLU A 77 0.11 -23.30 3.62
C GLU A 77 1.42 -22.57 3.29
N GLY A 78 2.57 -23.27 3.24
CA GLY A 78 3.86 -22.60 3.02
C GLY A 78 4.92 -23.36 2.24
N GLY A 79 4.61 -24.54 1.70
CA GLY A 79 5.53 -25.30 0.84
C GLY A 79 6.90 -25.63 1.48
N GLY A 80 7.01 -25.60 2.81
CA GLY A 80 8.26 -25.84 3.55
C GLY A 80 9.13 -24.60 3.79
N LEU A 81 8.72 -23.42 3.33
CA LEU A 81 9.40 -22.14 3.59
C LEU A 81 8.79 -21.44 4.82
N SER A 82 9.58 -20.58 5.46
CA SER A 82 9.11 -19.71 6.53
C SER A 82 8.50 -18.43 5.96
N PRO A 83 7.43 -17.87 6.57
CA PRO A 83 6.86 -16.61 6.13
C PRO A 83 7.77 -15.44 6.50
N SER A 84 7.52 -14.26 5.92
CA SER A 84 8.22 -13.01 6.24
C SER A 84 8.36 -12.78 7.76
N SER A 85 9.46 -12.16 8.21
CA SER A 85 9.62 -11.75 9.61
C SER A 85 8.57 -10.74 10.08
N ASP A 86 7.93 -10.00 9.16
CA ASP A 86 6.87 -9.03 9.47
C ASP A 86 5.46 -9.63 9.52
N THR A 87 5.34 -10.95 9.42
CA THR A 87 4.04 -11.66 9.40
C THR A 87 3.16 -11.28 10.60
N ALA A 88 3.74 -11.19 11.79
CA ALA A 88 3.00 -10.80 13.01
C ALA A 88 2.44 -9.37 12.94
N ALA A 89 3.18 -8.44 12.32
CA ALA A 89 2.72 -7.06 12.13
C ALA A 89 1.55 -7.00 11.15
N HIS A 90 1.65 -7.71 10.02
CA HIS A 90 0.62 -7.77 8.99
C HIS A 90 -0.67 -8.42 9.52
N ALA A 91 -0.53 -9.55 10.21
CA ALA A 91 -1.61 -10.25 10.91
C ALA A 91 -2.34 -9.32 11.89
N TYR A 92 -1.59 -8.57 12.70
CA TYR A 92 -2.16 -7.60 13.64
C TYR A 92 -2.94 -6.48 12.93
N VAL A 93 -2.41 -5.93 11.84
CA VAL A 93 -3.12 -4.92 11.03
C VAL A 93 -4.46 -5.48 10.53
N TYR A 94 -4.46 -6.66 9.91
CA TYR A 94 -5.69 -7.26 9.38
C TYR A 94 -6.74 -7.54 10.47
N ARG A 95 -6.33 -8.00 11.66
CA ARG A 95 -7.28 -8.22 12.78
C ARG A 95 -7.93 -6.94 13.28
N ASN A 96 -7.23 -5.81 13.24
CA ASN A 96 -7.66 -4.58 13.90
C ASN A 96 -8.16 -3.48 12.94
N MET A 97 -7.94 -3.64 11.64
CA MET A 97 -8.38 -2.73 10.58
C MET A 97 -9.08 -3.55 9.48
N PRO A 98 -10.37 -3.92 9.66
CA PRO A 98 -11.07 -4.83 8.78
C PRO A 98 -11.21 -4.32 7.33
N GLU A 99 -11.14 -3.02 7.12
CA GLU A 99 -11.14 -2.33 5.83
C GLU A 99 -9.84 -2.52 5.03
N VAL A 100 -8.76 -2.97 5.68
CA VAL A 100 -7.46 -3.20 5.03
C VAL A 100 -7.45 -4.55 4.34
N GLY A 101 -7.22 -4.53 3.02
CA GLY A 101 -7.06 -5.70 2.17
C GLY A 101 -5.63 -5.94 1.70
N GLY A 102 -4.70 -5.01 1.95
CA GLY A 102 -3.30 -5.17 1.63
C GLY A 102 -2.38 -4.38 2.55
N VAL A 103 -1.20 -4.92 2.81
CA VAL A 103 -0.15 -4.30 3.63
C VAL A 103 1.19 -4.48 2.93
N VAL A 104 1.99 -3.40 2.88
CA VAL A 104 3.33 -3.39 2.30
C VAL A 104 4.33 -2.82 3.30
N HIS A 105 5.50 -3.45 3.39
CA HIS A 105 6.66 -2.96 4.11
C HIS A 105 7.82 -2.70 3.15
N THR A 106 8.50 -1.56 3.30
CA THR A 106 9.72 -1.23 2.55
C THR A 106 10.76 -0.55 3.43
N HIS A 107 12.02 -0.65 3.03
CA HIS A 107 13.12 0.16 3.55
C HIS A 107 13.58 1.17 2.49
N SER A 108 12.64 1.93 1.92
CA SER A 108 12.93 2.86 0.82
C SER A 108 13.72 4.08 1.30
N THR A 109 14.70 4.52 0.50
CA THR A 109 15.78 5.41 0.93
C THR A 109 15.31 6.69 1.61
N TYR A 110 14.45 7.47 0.95
CA TYR A 110 14.07 8.78 1.48
C TYR A 110 13.09 8.64 2.65
N ALA A 111 12.07 7.80 2.51
CA ALA A 111 11.11 7.60 3.59
C ALA A 111 11.77 7.01 4.86
N CYS A 112 12.75 6.11 4.73
CA CYS A 112 13.59 5.65 5.85
C CYS A 112 14.43 6.77 6.48
N ALA A 113 14.94 7.72 5.68
CA ALA A 113 15.67 8.86 6.22
C ALA A 113 14.76 9.70 7.14
N TRP A 114 13.51 9.95 6.74
CA TRP A 114 12.52 10.62 7.59
C TRP A 114 12.14 9.79 8.83
N ALA A 115 11.97 8.47 8.67
CA ALA A 115 11.73 7.56 9.80
C ALA A 115 12.89 7.57 10.82
N ALA A 116 14.14 7.65 10.36
CA ALA A 116 15.32 7.75 11.21
C ALA A 116 15.41 9.10 11.94
N ARG A 117 14.84 10.16 11.36
CA ARG A 117 14.70 11.48 11.99
C ARG A 117 13.56 11.52 13.02
N GLY A 118 12.59 10.62 12.91
CA GLY A 118 11.37 10.67 13.71
C GLY A 118 10.49 11.86 13.36
N GLU A 119 10.55 12.33 12.11
CA GLU A 119 9.81 13.49 11.62
C GLU A 119 8.74 13.04 10.61
N ALA A 120 7.52 13.58 10.72
CA ALA A 120 6.46 13.36 9.74
C ALA A 120 6.79 14.07 8.42
N VAL A 121 6.37 13.50 7.29
CA VAL A 121 6.52 14.15 5.98
C VAL A 121 5.33 15.10 5.77
N PRO A 122 5.54 16.43 5.75
CA PRO A 122 4.44 17.39 5.63
C PRO A 122 3.76 17.33 4.26
N CYS A 123 2.46 17.60 4.23
CA CYS A 123 1.68 17.67 3.00
C CYS A 123 1.83 19.06 2.35
N VAL A 124 2.74 19.16 1.37
CA VAL A 124 3.15 20.43 0.74
C VAL A 124 2.89 20.49 -0.76
N LEU A 125 2.43 19.41 -1.38
CA LEU A 125 2.03 19.35 -2.78
C LEU A 125 0.66 18.69 -2.95
N THR A 126 -0.04 19.04 -4.02
CA THR A 126 -1.38 18.52 -4.33
C THR A 126 -1.41 17.01 -4.47
N ALA A 127 -0.38 16.39 -5.06
CA ALA A 127 -0.26 14.93 -5.14
C ALA A 127 -0.16 14.24 -3.77
N MET A 128 0.39 14.94 -2.76
CA MET A 128 0.43 14.44 -1.38
C MET A 128 -0.96 14.52 -0.75
N ALA A 129 -1.65 15.64 -0.95
CA ALA A 129 -3.01 15.82 -0.46
C ALA A 129 -3.98 14.81 -1.08
N ASP A 130 -3.85 14.54 -2.39
CA ASP A 130 -4.66 13.57 -3.12
C ASP A 130 -4.56 12.15 -2.50
N GLU A 131 -3.34 11.65 -2.24
CA GLU A 131 -3.13 10.28 -1.74
C GLU A 131 -3.27 10.14 -0.22
N PHE A 132 -2.67 11.07 0.55
CA PHE A 132 -2.53 10.94 2.01
C PHE A 132 -3.56 11.76 2.78
N GLY A 133 -4.05 12.87 2.21
CA GLY A 133 -5.03 13.76 2.84
C GLY A 133 -4.60 14.42 4.14
N ALA A 134 -3.31 14.31 4.49
CA ALA A 134 -2.63 14.82 5.67
C ALA A 134 -1.11 14.60 5.50
N GLU A 135 -0.29 14.94 6.51
CA GLU A 135 1.09 14.49 6.60
C GLU A 135 1.22 12.96 6.61
N ILE A 136 2.40 12.43 6.29
CA ILE A 136 2.71 11.01 6.56
C ILE A 136 3.21 10.91 8.00
N PRO A 137 2.45 10.27 8.91
CA PRO A 137 2.77 10.25 10.33
C PRO A 137 3.94 9.32 10.65
N VAL A 138 4.50 9.52 11.85
CA VAL A 138 5.56 8.67 12.41
C VAL A 138 4.99 7.82 13.53
N GLY A 139 5.10 6.50 13.37
CA GLY A 139 4.79 5.53 14.41
C GLY A 139 5.96 5.33 15.39
N PRO A 140 5.72 4.67 16.54
CA PRO A 140 6.75 4.47 17.56
C PRO A 140 7.87 3.55 17.05
N PHE A 141 9.02 3.59 17.74
CA PHE A 141 10.02 2.52 17.59
C PHE A 141 9.46 1.23 18.21
N ALA A 142 9.67 0.11 17.52
CA ALA A 142 9.33 -1.23 18.01
C ALA A 142 10.37 -2.22 17.53
N LEU A 143 10.65 -3.24 18.35
CA LEU A 143 11.51 -4.34 17.96
C LEU A 143 10.78 -5.27 16.98
N ILE A 144 11.54 -5.82 16.04
CA ILE A 144 11.05 -6.80 15.06
C ILE A 144 10.95 -8.16 15.76
N GLY A 145 9.88 -8.92 15.45
CA GLY A 145 9.73 -10.32 15.87
C GLY A 145 8.44 -10.63 16.61
N ASP A 146 7.66 -9.62 17.01
CA ASP A 146 6.31 -9.78 17.56
C ASP A 146 5.32 -8.82 16.88
N ASP A 147 4.12 -8.70 17.43
CA ASP A 147 3.05 -7.83 16.93
C ASP A 147 3.17 -6.35 17.36
N SER A 148 4.27 -5.95 18.02
CA SER A 148 4.48 -4.56 18.47
C SER A 148 4.56 -3.56 17.33
N ILE A 149 5.15 -3.94 16.19
CA ILE A 149 5.14 -3.12 14.98
C ILE A 149 3.70 -2.96 14.48
N GLY A 150 2.93 -4.04 14.45
CA GLY A 150 1.52 -4.02 14.08
C GLY A 150 0.69 -3.10 14.98
N ARG A 151 0.90 -3.14 16.30
CA ARG A 151 0.30 -2.20 17.26
C ARG A 151 0.65 -0.76 16.94
N GLY A 152 1.92 -0.48 16.64
CA GLY A 152 2.39 0.84 16.25
C GLY A 152 1.70 1.36 14.98
N ILE A 153 1.59 0.52 13.94
CA ILE A 153 0.90 0.85 12.69
C ILE A 153 -0.56 1.18 12.96
N VAL A 154 -1.29 0.27 13.60
CA VAL A 154 -2.73 0.46 13.87
C VAL A 154 -2.98 1.67 14.77
N GLY A 155 -2.19 1.84 15.83
CA GLY A 155 -2.32 2.97 16.74
C GLY A 155 -2.05 4.32 16.08
N THR A 156 -1.22 4.35 15.03
CA THR A 156 -0.90 5.58 14.29
C THR A 156 -1.90 5.86 13.17
N LEU A 157 -2.33 4.82 12.45
CA LEU A 157 -3.18 4.99 11.27
C LEU A 157 -4.67 5.03 11.58
N LYS A 158 -5.12 4.46 12.70
CA LYS A 158 -6.54 4.44 13.05
C LYS A 158 -7.05 5.85 13.33
N GLY A 159 -7.98 6.32 12.49
CA GLY A 159 -8.50 7.70 12.55
C GLY A 159 -7.62 8.72 11.82
N HIS A 160 -6.53 8.27 11.18
CA HIS A 160 -5.68 9.08 10.33
C HIS A 160 -5.99 8.79 8.85
N ARG A 161 -5.86 9.80 7.97
CA ARG A 161 -6.17 9.63 6.53
C ARG A 161 -5.06 8.96 5.72
N SER A 162 -3.81 9.21 6.11
CA SER A 162 -2.64 8.64 5.44
C SER A 162 -2.71 7.11 5.37
N PRO A 163 -2.59 6.49 4.18
CA PRO A 163 -2.39 5.05 4.05
C PRO A 163 -0.96 4.61 4.39
N ALA A 164 -0.06 5.50 4.80
CA ALA A 164 1.34 5.22 5.10
C ALA A 164 1.73 5.68 6.51
N VAL A 165 2.64 4.94 7.13
CA VAL A 165 3.28 5.30 8.41
C VAL A 165 4.78 5.04 8.33
N LEU A 166 5.56 6.00 8.83
CA LEU A 166 7.00 5.87 9.03
C LEU A 166 7.26 5.29 10.42
N MET A 167 7.77 4.07 10.52
CA MET A 167 8.10 3.47 11.81
C MET A 167 9.47 3.96 12.25
N ARG A 168 9.54 4.71 13.36
CA ARG A 168 10.76 5.38 13.83
C ARG A 168 11.95 4.41 13.91
N ASN A 169 13.08 4.80 13.30
CA ASN A 169 14.31 4.00 13.16
C ASN A 169 14.16 2.63 12.46
N HIS A 170 13.11 2.41 11.69
CA HIS A 170 12.90 1.16 10.98
C HIS A 170 12.70 1.39 9.47
N GLY A 171 11.46 1.68 9.04
CA GLY A 171 11.11 1.80 7.64
C GLY A 171 9.66 2.20 7.46
N VAL A 172 9.08 1.89 6.31
CA VAL A 172 7.73 2.32 5.95
C VAL A 172 6.78 1.13 6.01
N PHE A 173 5.57 1.37 6.51
CA PHE A 173 4.45 0.47 6.30
C PHE A 173 3.32 1.23 5.62
N THR A 174 2.68 0.60 4.66
CA THR A 174 1.50 1.15 3.99
C THR A 174 0.37 0.14 3.96
N VAL A 175 -0.86 0.65 3.97
CA VAL A 175 -2.10 -0.13 3.94
C VAL A 175 -2.97 0.31 2.79
N GLY A 176 -3.85 -0.57 2.32
CA GLY A 176 -4.83 -0.24 1.31
C GLY A 176 -6.02 -1.18 1.32
N LYS A 177 -7.08 -0.81 0.60
CA LYS A 177 -8.26 -1.67 0.38
C LYS A 177 -7.92 -3.01 -0.30
N ASP A 178 -6.78 -3.06 -0.97
CA ASP A 178 -6.18 -4.24 -1.57
C ASP A 178 -4.65 -4.07 -1.63
N ALA A 179 -3.92 -5.13 -1.98
CA ALA A 179 -2.46 -5.11 -2.06
C ALA A 179 -1.91 -4.13 -3.11
N ARG A 180 -2.64 -3.87 -4.21
CA ARG A 180 -2.21 -2.93 -5.25
C ARG A 180 -2.29 -1.49 -4.73
N ALA A 181 -3.35 -1.15 -4.00
CA ALA A 181 -3.49 0.14 -3.33
C ALA A 181 -2.39 0.36 -2.29
N ALA A 182 -2.04 -0.68 -1.50
CA ALA A 182 -0.92 -0.59 -0.56
C ALA A 182 0.43 -0.38 -1.28
N VAL A 183 0.72 -1.11 -2.37
CA VAL A 183 1.94 -0.88 -3.18
C VAL A 183 1.97 0.53 -3.75
N LYS A 184 0.85 1.04 -4.27
CA LYS A 184 0.76 2.43 -4.75
C LYS A 184 1.09 3.42 -3.63
N ALA A 185 0.52 3.25 -2.44
CA ALA A 185 0.81 4.10 -1.29
C ALA A 185 2.31 4.06 -0.92
N ALA A 186 2.97 2.90 -0.98
CA ALA A 186 4.41 2.77 -0.74
C ALA A 186 5.25 3.52 -1.78
N VAL A 187 4.91 3.41 -3.07
CA VAL A 187 5.56 4.15 -4.16
C VAL A 187 5.41 5.65 -3.96
N MET A 188 4.18 6.11 -3.71
CA MET A 188 3.87 7.52 -3.46
C MET A 188 4.60 8.02 -2.21
N CYS A 189 4.66 7.24 -1.12
CA CYS A 189 5.32 7.62 0.12
C CYS A 189 6.81 7.92 -0.09
N GLU A 190 7.50 7.06 -0.83
CA GLU A 190 8.91 7.27 -1.16
C GLU A 190 9.11 8.49 -2.08
N ASP A 191 8.24 8.67 -3.08
CA ASP A 191 8.32 9.81 -4.00
C ASP A 191 8.10 11.16 -3.31
N VAL A 192 7.11 11.24 -2.42
CA VAL A 192 6.82 12.48 -1.69
C VAL A 192 7.87 12.74 -0.62
N ALA A 193 8.35 11.72 0.09
CA ALA A 193 9.45 11.86 1.04
C ALA A 193 10.72 12.38 0.37
N ARG A 194 11.03 11.90 -0.84
CA ARG A 194 12.12 12.41 -1.68
C ARG A 194 11.91 13.86 -2.07
N THR A 195 10.72 14.18 -2.57
CA THR A 195 10.37 15.53 -3.01
C THR A 195 10.50 16.54 -1.87
N VAL A 196 9.95 16.25 -0.67
CA VAL A 196 10.08 17.15 0.48
C VAL A 196 11.54 17.25 0.94
N HIS A 197 12.28 16.13 0.97
CA HIS A 197 13.69 16.15 1.37
C HIS A 197 14.53 17.07 0.47
N ILE A 198 14.35 16.96 -0.85
CA ILE A 198 15.04 17.81 -1.82
C ILE A 198 14.56 19.26 -1.69
N SER A 199 13.25 19.49 -1.53
CA SER A 199 12.70 20.84 -1.35
C SER A 199 13.31 21.56 -0.14
N ARG A 200 13.55 20.86 0.97
CA ARG A 200 14.19 21.42 2.17
C ARG A 200 15.62 21.93 1.95
N GLN A 201 16.31 21.48 0.90
CA GLN A 201 17.62 22.02 0.52
C GLN A 201 17.54 23.46 -0.02
N LEU A 202 16.34 23.91 -0.41
CA LEU A 202 16.08 25.25 -0.93
C LEU A 202 15.44 26.18 0.12
N GLY A 203 15.27 25.71 1.37
CA GLY A 203 14.57 26.39 2.45
C GLY A 203 13.30 25.64 2.88
N ASP A 204 12.54 26.23 3.81
CA ASP A 204 11.33 25.59 4.33
C ASP A 204 10.22 25.55 3.26
N PRO A 205 9.64 24.36 2.96
CA PRO A 205 8.54 24.25 2.03
C PRO A 205 7.29 25.02 2.51
N LEU A 206 6.58 25.64 1.58
CA LEU A 206 5.32 26.32 1.88
C LEU A 206 4.20 25.29 2.13
N PRO A 207 3.47 25.36 3.25
CA PRO A 207 2.38 24.44 3.54
C PRO A 207 1.13 24.74 2.69
N ILE A 208 0.35 23.69 2.41
CA ILE A 208 -1.02 23.83 1.88
C ILE A 208 -1.95 24.02 3.08
N ALA A 209 -2.93 24.93 2.96
CA ALA A 209 -3.94 25.10 4.01
C ALA A 209 -4.80 23.84 4.17
N ASP A 210 -5.14 23.46 5.40
CA ASP A 210 -5.89 22.23 5.70
C ASP A 210 -7.20 22.10 4.92
N ALA A 211 -7.92 23.22 4.75
CA ALA A 211 -9.17 23.24 3.98
C ALA A 211 -8.96 22.91 2.48
N ASP A 212 -7.79 23.21 1.92
CA ASP A 212 -7.46 22.84 0.54
C ASP A 212 -6.96 21.40 0.47
N ILE A 213 -6.24 20.90 1.49
CA ILE A 213 -5.91 19.47 1.62
C ILE A 213 -7.19 18.64 1.66
N ASP A 214 -8.19 19.04 2.45
CA ASP A 214 -9.50 18.40 2.54
C ASP A 214 -10.18 18.29 1.17
N ARG A 215 -10.21 19.39 0.40
CA ARG A 215 -10.84 19.43 -0.93
C ARG A 215 -10.10 18.58 -1.95
N LEU A 216 -8.77 18.59 -1.91
CA LEU A 216 -7.93 17.81 -2.82
C LEU A 216 -8.12 16.31 -2.57
N TYR A 217 -8.06 15.92 -1.30
CA TYR A 217 -8.31 14.54 -0.87
C TYR A 217 -9.70 14.06 -1.30
N ASP A 218 -10.75 14.82 -0.97
CA ASP A 218 -12.13 14.46 -1.35
C ASP A 218 -12.30 14.28 -2.86
N ARG A 219 -11.80 15.24 -3.65
CA ARG A 219 -11.81 15.17 -5.12
C ARG A 219 -11.09 13.91 -5.61
N TYR A 220 -9.93 13.57 -5.03
CA TYR A 220 -9.17 12.40 -5.46
C TYR A 220 -9.88 11.09 -5.15
N GLN A 221 -10.49 10.97 -3.96
CA GLN A 221 -11.17 9.74 -3.54
C GLN A 221 -12.51 9.52 -4.28
N ASN A 222 -13.20 10.60 -4.67
CA ASN A 222 -14.60 10.52 -5.10
C ASN A 222 -14.87 10.95 -6.56
N VAL A 223 -13.98 11.75 -7.17
CA VAL A 223 -14.23 12.35 -8.50
C VAL A 223 -13.15 11.97 -9.51
N TYR A 224 -11.89 11.88 -9.06
CA TYR A 224 -10.76 11.65 -9.94
C TYR A 224 -10.69 10.22 -10.47
N GLY A 225 -10.43 10.08 -11.76
CA GLY A 225 -10.31 8.79 -12.45
C GLY A 225 -11.23 8.70 -13.66
N GLN A 226 -11.17 7.58 -14.35
CA GLN A 226 -12.09 7.30 -15.44
C GLN A 226 -13.35 6.62 -14.89
N PRO A 227 -14.56 6.99 -15.36
CA PRO A 227 -15.77 6.29 -14.98
C PRO A 227 -15.70 4.82 -15.41
N PRO A 228 -16.45 3.92 -14.74
CA PRO A 228 -16.53 2.52 -15.15
C PRO A 228 -16.88 2.42 -16.64
N ALA A 229 -16.28 1.46 -17.35
CA ALA A 229 -16.44 1.31 -18.80
C ALA A 229 -17.92 1.21 -19.27
N THR A 230 -18.84 0.89 -18.36
CA THR A 230 -20.29 0.79 -18.57
C THR A 230 -21.03 2.13 -18.66
N GLU A 231 -20.38 3.26 -18.32
CA GLU A 231 -20.99 4.60 -18.34
C GLU A 231 -20.46 5.50 -19.47
N ARG A 232 -19.60 4.97 -20.35
CA ARG A 232 -19.18 5.70 -21.55
C ARG A 232 -20.37 5.77 -22.52
N PRO A 233 -20.84 6.96 -22.92
CA PRO A 233 -21.82 7.08 -23.98
C PRO A 233 -21.27 6.36 -25.22
N ALA A 234 -22.05 5.45 -25.80
CA ALA A 234 -21.68 4.82 -27.06
C ALA A 234 -21.41 5.93 -28.09
N ASP A 235 -20.27 5.84 -28.79
CA ASP A 235 -19.96 6.73 -29.91
C ASP A 235 -21.19 6.81 -30.82
N ARG A 236 -21.83 7.99 -30.86
CA ARG A 236 -22.90 8.23 -31.81
C ARG A 236 -22.25 8.18 -33.19
N PRO A 237 -22.73 7.36 -34.14
CA PRO A 237 -22.21 7.40 -35.48
C PRO A 237 -22.40 8.81 -36.03
N ALA A 238 -21.34 9.35 -36.64
CA ALA A 238 -21.37 10.63 -37.31
C ALA A 238 -22.52 10.61 -38.32
N THR A 239 -23.51 11.48 -38.12
CA THR A 239 -24.56 11.69 -39.10
C THR A 239 -23.92 12.37 -40.31
N ASP A 240 -23.87 11.66 -41.43
CA ASP A 240 -23.54 12.20 -42.74
C ASP A 240 -24.33 13.49 -42.96
N ARG A 241 -23.62 14.61 -43.15
CA ARG A 241 -24.23 15.84 -43.63
C ARG A 241 -24.50 15.65 -45.11
N GLU A 242 -25.79 15.50 -45.44
CA GLU A 242 -26.31 15.63 -46.80
C GLU A 242 -25.82 16.94 -47.43
N ALA A 243 -25.29 16.79 -48.64
CA ALA A 243 -25.04 17.88 -49.57
C ALA A 243 -26.39 18.44 -50.04
N THR A 244 -26.58 19.73 -49.89
CA THR A 244 -27.58 20.48 -50.66
C THR A 244 -26.93 21.71 -51.27
N ALA A 245 -26.87 21.65 -52.61
CA ALA A 245 -26.88 22.70 -53.64
C ALA A 245 -26.00 23.95 -53.47
#